data_AF-K0JLM5-F1
#
_entry.id   AF-K0JLM5-F1
#
_cell.length_a   1.000
_cell.length_b   1.000
_cell.length_c   1.000
_cell.angle_alpha   90.00
_cell.angle_beta   90.00
_cell.angle_gamma   90.00
#
_symmetry.space_group_name_H-M   'P 1'
#
loop_
_entity.id
_entity.type
_entity.pdbx_description
1 polymer ?
#
loop_
_entity_poly.entity_id
_entity_poly.type
_entity_poly.pdbx_seq_one_letter_code
_entity_poly.pdbx_strand_id
1 'polypeptide(L)'
;MLNIVIQRKEEYENVKKNENDDNKNAETSTVGNLSVYNEKGENIFSCFTLENGGTSTHISGTDRRILAGVYYLRWTSSNTNSGLAIQYDYWKKENHLEKIKDGTQGKNIAVWVMSNTIENHNKRRILIHIGNSPQDTLGCILCGYINGDNGKIGNSTKAINDLFLLFEKYGIENFKLTIKEIG
;
A
#
# COMPACT_ATOMS: atom_id res chain seq x y z
N MET A 1 -4.08 16.35 13.03
CA MET A 1 -4.07 15.41 11.90
C MET A 1 -2.70 14.76 11.78
N LEU A 2 -2.64 13.43 11.71
CA LEU A 2 -1.38 12.67 11.54
C LEU A 2 -0.96 12.68 10.06
N ASN A 3 0.34 12.70 9.81
CA ASN A 3 0.89 12.74 8.45
C ASN A 3 1.61 11.44 8.12
N ILE A 4 1.20 10.80 7.03
CA ILE A 4 1.93 9.70 6.41
C ILE A 4 2.72 10.27 5.25
N VAL A 5 4.00 9.96 5.17
CA VAL A 5 4.86 10.33 4.06
C VAL A 5 5.42 9.07 3.44
N ILE A 6 5.12 8.85 2.16
CA ILE A 6 5.84 7.90 1.32
C ILE A 6 6.87 8.69 0.52
N GLN A 7 8.15 8.37 0.73
CA GLN A 7 9.25 8.86 -0.07
C GLN A 7 9.75 7.73 -0.96
N ARG A 8 9.49 7.81 -2.28
CA ARG A 8 10.10 6.91 -3.26
C ARG A 8 11.61 7.11 -3.28
N LYS A 9 12.36 6.02 -3.40
CA LYS A 9 13.82 6.06 -3.30
C LYS A 9 14.51 5.59 -4.56
N GLU A 10 14.09 4.45 -5.08
CA GLU A 10 14.87 3.77 -6.13
C GLU A 10 13.96 2.87 -6.97
N GLU A 11 14.31 2.74 -8.25
CA GLU A 11 13.70 1.75 -9.14
C GLU A 11 14.65 0.56 -9.34
N TYR A 12 14.08 -0.64 -9.39
CA TYR A 12 14.81 -1.86 -9.71
C TYR A 12 14.17 -2.49 -10.94
N GLU A 13 14.97 -2.74 -11.95
CA GLU A 13 14.54 -3.40 -13.19
C GLU A 13 14.64 -4.92 -13.07
N ASN A 14 13.90 -5.64 -13.92
CA ASN A 14 13.99 -7.09 -14.07
C ASN A 14 13.77 -7.87 -12.75
N VAL A 15 12.89 -7.39 -11.88
CA VAL A 15 12.57 -8.07 -10.61
C VAL A 15 11.58 -9.20 -10.89
N LYS A 16 12.02 -10.45 -10.68
CA LYS A 16 11.16 -11.65 -10.75
C LYS A 16 10.55 -11.96 -9.38
N LYS A 17 9.30 -12.41 -9.32
CA LYS A 17 8.69 -12.87 -8.06
C LYS A 17 9.46 -14.04 -7.43
N ASN A 18 9.66 -15.11 -8.22
CA ASN A 18 10.48 -16.27 -7.88
C ASN A 18 11.56 -16.42 -8.96
N GLU A 19 12.80 -16.73 -8.57
CA GLU A 19 13.91 -16.81 -9.54
C GLU A 19 13.74 -17.94 -10.57
N ASN A 20 13.09 -19.02 -10.16
CA ASN A 20 12.88 -20.24 -10.97
C ASN A 20 11.52 -20.28 -11.69
N ASP A 21 10.74 -19.19 -11.64
CA ASP A 21 9.40 -19.15 -12.26
C ASP A 21 9.49 -18.49 -13.65
N ASP A 22 9.82 -19.29 -14.65
CA ASP A 22 9.94 -18.87 -16.05
C ASP A 22 8.61 -18.37 -16.66
N ASN A 23 7.48 -18.60 -15.98
CA ASN A 23 6.15 -18.21 -16.45
C ASN A 23 5.72 -16.80 -15.99
N LYS A 24 6.47 -16.13 -15.10
CA LYS A 24 6.17 -14.75 -14.70
C LYS A 24 7.23 -13.79 -15.22
N ASN A 25 6.77 -12.87 -16.06
CA ASN A 25 7.60 -11.79 -16.57
C ASN A 25 8.18 -10.98 -15.40
N ALA A 26 9.46 -10.66 -15.54
CA ALA A 26 10.11 -9.73 -14.64
C ALA A 26 9.47 -8.34 -14.81
N GLU A 27 9.36 -7.59 -13.71
CA GLU A 27 8.75 -6.28 -13.69
C GLU A 27 9.70 -5.27 -13.06
N THR A 28 9.54 -3.99 -13.40
CA THR A 28 10.21 -2.91 -12.69
C THR A 28 9.45 -2.64 -11.39
N SER A 29 10.18 -2.42 -10.31
CA SER A 29 9.62 -2.01 -9.02
C SER A 29 10.13 -0.63 -8.62
N THR A 30 9.37 0.06 -7.76
CA THR A 30 9.80 1.25 -7.04
C THR A 30 9.81 0.95 -5.55
N VAL A 31 10.98 1.00 -4.91
CA VAL A 31 11.11 0.88 -3.45
C VAL A 31 11.08 2.27 -2.83
N GLY A 32 10.39 2.40 -1.70
CA GLY A 32 10.30 3.64 -0.93
C GLY A 32 10.27 3.41 0.57
N ASN A 33 10.13 4.49 1.32
CA ASN A 33 9.92 4.47 2.77
C ASN A 33 8.60 5.12 3.11
N LEU A 34 7.81 4.48 3.96
CA LEU A 34 6.65 5.08 4.62
C LEU A 34 7.04 5.49 6.03
N SER A 35 6.67 6.70 6.41
CA SER A 35 6.84 7.23 7.77
C SER A 35 5.56 7.90 8.24
N VAL A 36 5.16 7.66 9.48
CA VAL A 36 4.00 8.30 10.10
C VAL A 36 4.47 9.24 11.19
N TYR A 37 4.01 10.48 11.13
CA TYR A 37 4.31 11.53 12.09
C TYR A 37 3.05 11.94 12.84
N ASN A 38 3.18 12.08 14.16
CA ASN A 38 2.12 12.65 14.99
C ASN A 38 2.08 14.19 14.87
N GLU A 39 1.16 14.83 15.59
CA GLU A 39 0.98 16.30 15.55
C GLU A 39 2.17 17.09 16.11
N LYS A 40 3.04 16.44 16.90
CA LYS A 40 4.28 17.03 17.41
C LYS A 40 5.46 16.88 16.44
N GLY A 41 5.25 16.23 15.29
CA GLY A 41 6.29 15.93 14.32
C GLY A 41 7.18 14.74 14.70
N GLU A 42 6.81 13.96 15.72
CA GLU A 42 7.53 12.76 16.12
C GLU A 42 7.17 11.61 15.16
N ASN A 43 8.19 10.89 14.67
CA ASN A 43 7.96 9.66 13.92
C ASN A 43 7.47 8.56 14.88
N ILE A 44 6.30 8.00 14.60
CA ILE A 44 5.66 6.97 15.43
C ILE A 44 5.56 5.61 14.72
N PHE A 45 5.91 5.55 13.44
CA PHE A 45 5.89 4.33 12.64
C PHE A 45 6.72 4.53 11.37
N SER A 46 7.48 3.51 11.00
CA SER A 46 8.19 3.44 9.72
C SER A 46 8.19 2.04 9.15
N CYS A 47 8.12 1.94 7.82
CA CYS A 47 8.31 0.70 7.06
C CYS A 47 8.79 1.02 5.64
N PHE A 48 9.08 -0.02 4.85
CA PHE A 48 9.36 0.10 3.42
C PHE A 48 8.07 -0.04 2.62
N THR A 49 8.07 0.56 1.43
CA THR A 49 6.98 0.44 0.45
C THR A 49 7.47 -0.15 -0.87
N LEU A 50 6.59 -0.86 -1.56
CA LEU A 50 6.83 -1.33 -2.93
C LEU A 50 5.63 -0.95 -3.82
N GLU A 51 5.92 -0.31 -4.94
CA GLU A 51 4.97 0.00 -6.03
C GLU A 51 5.57 -0.55 -7.34
N ASN A 52 4.82 -0.62 -8.45
CA ASN A 52 5.44 -0.82 -9.77
C ASN A 52 6.39 0.34 -10.12
N GLY A 53 7.35 0.04 -10.99
CA GLY A 53 8.26 1.01 -11.61
C GLY A 53 7.64 1.84 -12.73
N GLY A 54 8.46 2.70 -13.33
CA GLY A 54 8.10 3.53 -14.46
C GLY A 54 7.20 4.73 -14.11
N THR A 55 6.96 5.60 -15.09
CA THR A 55 6.33 6.91 -14.88
C THR A 55 4.99 6.84 -14.17
N SER A 56 4.87 7.63 -13.10
CA SER A 56 3.65 7.81 -12.32
C SER A 56 2.46 8.20 -13.19
N THR A 57 1.28 7.67 -12.90
CA THR A 57 0.09 7.91 -13.73
C THR A 57 -1.21 7.93 -12.94
N HIS A 58 -2.25 8.53 -13.54
CA HIS A 58 -3.63 8.46 -13.07
C HIS A 58 -4.54 7.66 -14.03
N ILE A 59 -3.96 7.08 -15.09
CA ILE A 59 -4.69 6.28 -16.08
C ILE A 59 -5.10 4.94 -15.46
N SER A 60 -6.37 4.55 -15.64
CA SER A 60 -6.88 3.27 -15.14
C SER A 60 -6.43 2.09 -15.99
N GLY A 61 -6.37 0.89 -15.39
CA GLY A 61 -5.96 -0.34 -16.06
C GLY A 61 -4.45 -0.46 -16.33
N THR A 62 -3.64 0.50 -15.86
CA THR A 62 -2.18 0.42 -15.96
C THR A 62 -1.58 -0.10 -14.65
N ASP A 63 -0.65 -1.04 -14.79
CA ASP A 63 0.18 -1.54 -13.69
C ASP A 63 1.38 -0.61 -13.45
N ARG A 64 1.07 0.58 -12.92
CA ARG A 64 2.02 1.68 -12.70
C ARG A 64 1.71 2.40 -11.41
N ARG A 65 2.75 2.91 -10.74
CA ARG A 65 2.59 3.72 -9.53
C ARG A 65 1.72 4.95 -9.77
N ILE A 66 1.09 5.44 -8.70
CA ILE A 66 0.21 6.61 -8.74
C ILE A 66 1.02 7.91 -8.78
N LEU A 67 0.39 9.04 -9.11
CA LEU A 67 1.06 10.34 -9.05
C LEU A 67 1.60 10.63 -7.65
N ALA A 68 2.71 11.37 -7.55
CA ALA A 68 3.05 12.03 -6.30
C ALA A 68 1.99 13.10 -5.97
N GLY A 69 1.70 13.29 -4.69
CA GLY A 69 0.65 14.20 -4.27
C GLY A 69 0.08 13.87 -2.90
N VAL A 70 -1.11 14.41 -2.64
CA VAL A 70 -1.82 14.30 -1.38
C VAL A 70 -3.06 13.43 -1.54
N TYR A 71 -3.23 12.51 -0.62
CA TYR A 71 -4.28 11.49 -0.59
C TYR A 71 -4.89 11.37 0.80
N TYR A 72 -6.09 10.81 0.86
CA TYR A 72 -6.76 10.42 2.09
C TYR A 72 -7.06 8.92 2.08
N LEU A 73 -7.33 8.36 3.26
CA LEU A 73 -7.48 6.92 3.44
C LEU A 73 -8.91 6.58 3.84
N ARG A 74 -9.38 5.41 3.42
CA ARG A 74 -10.67 4.84 3.83
C ARG A 74 -10.57 3.33 3.96
N TRP A 75 -11.25 2.76 4.95
CA TRP A 75 -11.44 1.31 5.05
C TRP A 75 -12.30 0.78 3.90
N THR A 76 -11.87 -0.32 3.31
CA THR A 76 -12.55 -1.04 2.21
C THR A 76 -12.44 -2.54 2.43
N SER A 77 -12.99 -3.34 1.50
CA SER A 77 -12.77 -4.78 1.47
C SER A 77 -12.12 -5.25 0.16
N SER A 78 -11.19 -6.20 0.23
CA SER A 78 -10.46 -6.75 -0.92
C SER A 78 -10.17 -8.24 -0.74
N ASN A 79 -9.74 -8.90 -1.81
CA ASN A 79 -9.22 -10.27 -1.75
C ASN A 79 -7.70 -10.32 -1.53
N THR A 80 -7.00 -9.18 -1.62
CA THR A 80 -5.53 -9.08 -1.57
C THR A 80 -4.91 -9.33 -0.20
N ASN A 81 -5.69 -9.27 0.90
CA ASN A 81 -5.23 -9.42 2.28
C ASN A 81 -5.58 -10.77 2.93
N SER A 82 -5.72 -11.85 2.15
CA SER A 82 -6.04 -13.18 2.71
C SER A 82 -4.99 -13.66 3.72
N GLY A 83 -3.70 -13.49 3.43
CA GLY A 83 -2.61 -13.86 4.35
C GLY A 83 -2.66 -13.11 5.68
N LEU A 84 -3.06 -11.83 5.66
CA LEU A 84 -3.28 -11.03 6.86
C LEU A 84 -4.42 -11.60 7.70
N ALA A 85 -5.57 -11.87 7.08
CA ALA A 85 -6.75 -12.41 7.77
C ALA A 85 -6.55 -13.85 8.29
N ILE A 86 -5.67 -14.64 7.65
CA ILE A 86 -5.29 -15.98 8.12
C ILE A 86 -4.44 -15.87 9.39
N GLN A 87 -3.44 -14.99 9.40
CA GLN A 87 -2.54 -14.83 10.54
C GLN A 87 -3.18 -14.06 11.70
N TYR A 88 -4.04 -13.10 11.37
CA TYR A 88 -4.73 -12.21 12.29
C TYR A 88 -6.22 -12.22 11.94
N ASP A 89 -6.95 -13.17 12.55
CA ASP A 89 -8.40 -13.37 12.35
C ASP A 89 -9.21 -12.09 12.53
N TYR A 90 -8.71 -11.20 13.40
CA TYR A 90 -9.22 -9.85 13.60
C TYR A 90 -9.52 -9.13 12.28
N TRP A 91 -8.62 -9.18 11.29
CA TRP A 91 -8.72 -8.45 10.02
C TRP A 91 -9.64 -9.08 8.96
N LYS A 92 -10.39 -10.13 9.30
CA LYS A 92 -11.49 -10.61 8.45
C LYS A 92 -12.56 -9.53 8.32
N LYS A 93 -13.14 -9.41 7.12
CA LYS A 93 -14.19 -8.40 6.85
C LYS A 93 -15.37 -8.49 7.81
N GLU A 94 -15.77 -9.70 8.18
CA GLU A 94 -16.93 -9.95 9.06
C GLU A 94 -16.81 -9.27 10.42
N ASN A 95 -15.59 -9.03 10.90
CA ASN A 95 -15.31 -8.35 12.17
C ASN A 95 -15.29 -6.81 12.05
N HIS A 96 -15.50 -6.26 10.84
CA HIS A 96 -15.29 -4.84 10.52
C HIS A 96 -16.32 -4.26 9.55
N LEU A 97 -17.52 -4.85 9.47
CA LEU A 97 -18.55 -4.44 8.52
C LEU A 97 -18.96 -2.97 8.68
N GLU A 98 -18.91 -2.44 9.90
CA GLU A 98 -19.21 -1.05 10.24
C GLU A 98 -18.20 -0.03 9.67
N LYS A 99 -16.96 -0.48 9.43
CA LYS A 99 -15.88 0.35 8.86
C LYS A 99 -16.00 0.46 7.33
N ILE A 100 -16.61 -0.53 6.68
CA ILE A 100 -16.66 -0.64 5.21
C ILE A 100 -17.96 -0.03 4.68
N LYS A 101 -17.86 1.19 4.16
CA LYS A 101 -19.03 2.00 3.71
C LYS A 101 -19.14 2.18 2.20
N ASP A 102 -18.34 1.46 1.43
CA ASP A 102 -18.18 1.64 -0.02
C ASP A 102 -18.88 0.56 -0.87
N GLY A 103 -19.61 -0.36 -0.24
CA GLY A 103 -20.34 -1.43 -0.93
C GLY A 103 -19.47 -2.55 -1.50
N THR A 104 -18.17 -2.57 -1.22
CA THR A 104 -17.25 -3.59 -1.74
C THR A 104 -17.55 -4.99 -1.21
N GLN A 105 -17.30 -6.00 -2.05
CA GLN A 105 -17.63 -7.41 -1.80
C GLN A 105 -16.39 -8.29 -1.52
N GLY A 106 -15.22 -7.69 -1.28
CA GLY A 106 -14.02 -8.45 -0.91
C GLY A 106 -14.20 -9.19 0.41
N LYS A 107 -13.37 -10.21 0.67
CA LYS A 107 -13.47 -11.04 1.89
C LYS A 107 -12.64 -10.52 3.07
N ASN A 108 -11.65 -9.66 2.83
CA ASN A 108 -10.71 -9.18 3.83
C ASN A 108 -10.73 -7.66 3.90
N ILE A 109 -10.43 -7.08 5.06
CA ILE A 109 -10.27 -5.63 5.17
C ILE A 109 -9.03 -5.15 4.39
N ALA A 110 -9.12 -3.95 3.83
CA ALA A 110 -8.00 -3.26 3.21
C ALA A 110 -8.16 -1.75 3.39
N VAL A 111 -7.14 -0.99 2.99
CA VAL A 111 -7.18 0.47 2.99
C VAL A 111 -7.15 0.97 1.55
N TRP A 112 -8.10 1.81 1.18
CA TRP A 112 -8.17 2.48 -0.11
C TRP A 112 -7.51 3.86 -0.01
N VAL A 113 -6.54 4.10 -0.88
CA VAL A 113 -5.91 5.41 -1.11
C VAL A 113 -6.76 6.21 -2.09
N MET A 114 -7.36 7.30 -1.61
CA MET A 114 -8.31 8.10 -2.35
C MET A 114 -7.81 9.53 -2.60
N SER A 115 -8.30 10.15 -3.68
CA SER A 115 -8.04 11.55 -4.02
C SER A 115 -9.33 12.24 -4.44
N ASN A 116 -9.45 13.53 -4.09
CA ASN A 116 -10.51 14.44 -4.52
C ASN A 116 -10.01 15.45 -5.58
N THR A 117 -8.70 15.46 -5.86
CA THR A 117 -8.05 16.41 -6.76
C THR A 117 -7.53 15.77 -8.04
N ILE A 118 -7.25 14.47 -8.01
CA ILE A 118 -6.74 13.73 -9.16
C ILE A 118 -7.89 13.02 -9.85
N GLU A 119 -8.19 13.45 -11.07
CA GLU A 119 -9.24 12.86 -11.89
C GLU A 119 -9.01 11.35 -12.08
N ASN A 120 -10.09 10.57 -12.04
CA ASN A 120 -10.09 9.12 -12.25
C ASN A 120 -9.25 8.28 -11.26
N HIS A 121 -8.52 8.89 -10.32
CA HIS A 121 -7.71 8.16 -9.32
C HIS A 121 -8.52 7.11 -8.56
N ASN A 122 -9.70 7.49 -8.07
CA ASN A 122 -10.55 6.58 -7.30
C ASN A 122 -11.02 5.39 -8.15
N LYS A 123 -11.17 5.54 -9.48
CA LYS A 123 -11.53 4.41 -10.36
C LYS A 123 -10.43 3.35 -10.44
N ARG A 124 -9.17 3.71 -10.15
CA ARG A 124 -8.04 2.78 -10.14
C ARG A 124 -8.03 1.85 -8.91
N ARG A 125 -8.79 2.19 -7.87
CA ARG A 125 -8.93 1.37 -6.65
C ARG A 125 -7.58 0.99 -6.02
N ILE A 126 -6.75 1.98 -5.79
CA ILE A 126 -5.40 1.83 -5.24
C ILE A 126 -5.49 1.45 -3.76
N LEU A 127 -4.91 0.32 -3.39
CA LEU A 127 -4.97 -0.20 -2.03
C LEU A 127 -3.61 -0.12 -1.33
N ILE A 128 -3.63 -0.16 0.01
CA ILE A 128 -2.48 -0.54 0.84
C ILE A 128 -2.73 -1.96 1.33
N HIS A 129 -1.86 -2.89 0.95
CA HIS A 129 -2.05 -4.32 1.25
C HIS A 129 -0.73 -5.11 1.34
N ILE A 130 -0.83 -6.37 1.75
CA ILE A 130 0.31 -7.29 1.83
C ILE A 130 0.83 -7.68 0.43
N GLY A 131 2.11 -7.98 0.34
CA GLY A 131 2.79 -8.38 -0.90
C GLY A 131 4.27 -8.05 -0.81
N ASN A 132 5.10 -8.72 -1.59
CA ASN A 132 6.56 -8.65 -1.45
C ASN A 132 7.30 -8.39 -2.78
N SER A 133 6.61 -8.47 -3.91
CA SER A 133 7.17 -8.35 -5.25
C SER A 133 6.34 -7.41 -6.13
N PRO A 134 6.91 -6.79 -7.19
CA PRO A 134 6.14 -5.90 -8.07
C PRO A 134 4.92 -6.59 -8.69
N GLN A 135 5.01 -7.91 -8.96
CA GLN A 135 3.89 -8.70 -9.47
C GLN A 135 2.71 -8.81 -8.50
N ASP A 136 2.90 -8.46 -7.23
CA ASP A 136 1.82 -8.42 -6.23
C ASP A 136 1.13 -7.05 -6.18
N THR A 137 1.73 -6.01 -6.76
CA THR A 137 1.28 -4.62 -6.59
C THR A 137 -0.02 -4.34 -7.36
N LEU A 138 -0.13 -4.71 -8.64
CA LEU A 138 -1.29 -4.37 -9.49
C LEU A 138 -1.58 -2.85 -9.47
N GLY A 139 -0.53 -2.02 -9.44
CA GLY A 139 -0.59 -0.56 -9.25
C GLY A 139 -0.89 -0.09 -7.82
N CYS A 140 -1.04 -0.99 -6.85
CA CYS A 140 -1.23 -0.67 -5.43
C CYS A 140 0.09 -0.40 -4.68
N ILE A 141 -0.03 -0.05 -3.40
CA ILE A 141 1.10 0.19 -2.50
C ILE A 141 1.22 -1.01 -1.55
N LEU A 142 2.36 -1.68 -1.58
CA LEU A 142 2.70 -2.73 -0.62
C LEU A 142 3.52 -2.16 0.52
N CYS A 143 3.48 -2.77 1.70
CA CYS A 143 4.27 -2.36 2.86
C CYS A 143 4.98 -3.56 3.50
N GLY A 144 6.19 -3.36 4.02
CA GLY A 144 7.01 -4.41 4.62
C GLY A 144 8.10 -3.86 5.54
N TYR A 145 8.55 -4.67 6.50
CA TYR A 145 9.61 -4.27 7.43
C TYR A 145 11.03 -4.56 6.95
N ILE A 146 11.17 -5.35 5.89
CA ILE A 146 12.48 -5.73 5.34
C ILE A 146 12.59 -5.13 3.95
N ASN A 147 13.69 -4.44 3.67
CA ASN A 147 14.13 -4.13 2.32
C ASN A 147 15.07 -5.26 1.86
N GLY A 148 14.78 -5.87 0.72
CA GLY A 148 15.62 -6.93 0.15
C GLY A 148 16.82 -6.41 -0.65
N ASP A 149 16.93 -5.09 -0.85
CA ASP A 149 17.95 -4.43 -1.69
C ASP A 149 18.01 -5.00 -3.12
N ASN A 150 16.89 -5.54 -3.59
CA ASN A 150 16.74 -6.22 -4.88
C ASN A 150 15.38 -5.95 -5.54
N GLY A 151 14.75 -4.82 -5.18
CA GLY A 151 13.41 -4.47 -5.67
C GLY A 151 12.27 -5.28 -5.03
N LYS A 152 12.53 -5.91 -3.89
CA LYS A 152 11.51 -6.63 -3.09
C LYS A 152 11.50 -6.12 -1.66
N ILE A 153 10.37 -6.34 -1.01
CA ILE A 153 10.21 -6.12 0.43
C ILE A 153 9.83 -7.43 1.12
N GLY A 154 9.98 -7.49 2.43
CA GLY A 154 9.64 -8.66 3.24
C GLY A 154 8.90 -8.31 4.52
N ASN A 155 8.37 -9.35 5.18
CA ASN A 155 7.60 -9.23 6.43
C ASN A 155 6.37 -8.31 6.29
N SER A 156 5.69 -8.37 5.14
CA SER A 156 4.54 -7.51 4.83
C SER A 156 3.32 -7.74 5.70
N THR A 157 3.03 -8.99 6.09
CA THR A 157 1.89 -9.29 6.95
C THR A 157 1.96 -8.57 8.30
N LYS A 158 3.14 -8.59 8.95
CA LYS A 158 3.33 -7.89 10.22
C LYS A 158 3.29 -6.36 10.02
N ALA A 159 3.93 -5.84 8.98
CA ALA A 159 3.94 -4.39 8.70
C ALA A 159 2.53 -3.84 8.45
N ILE A 160 1.71 -4.55 7.68
CA ILE A 160 0.31 -4.17 7.43
C ILE A 160 -0.54 -4.28 8.69
N ASN A 161 -0.38 -5.35 9.50
CA ASN A 161 -1.07 -5.46 10.77
C ASN A 161 -0.80 -4.25 11.67
N ASP A 162 0.48 -3.92 11.87
CA ASP A 162 0.88 -2.84 12.78
C ASP A 162 0.44 -1.47 12.26
N LEU A 163 0.47 -1.26 10.93
CA LEU A 163 -0.06 -0.05 10.29
C LEU A 163 -1.59 0.05 10.42
N PHE A 164 -2.32 -1.05 10.28
CA PHE A 164 -3.79 -1.06 10.41
C PHE A 164 -4.23 -0.83 11.86
N LEU A 165 -3.53 -1.42 12.83
CA LEU A 165 -3.73 -1.12 14.25
C LEU A 165 -3.50 0.36 14.56
N LEU A 166 -2.51 0.99 13.89
CA LEU A 166 -2.26 2.41 14.03
C LEU A 166 -3.42 3.25 13.46
N PHE A 167 -3.95 2.89 12.29
CA PHE A 167 -5.12 3.55 11.71
C PHE A 167 -6.36 3.41 12.58
N GLU A 168 -6.58 2.25 13.18
CA GLU A 168 -7.69 2.05 14.10
C GLU A 168 -7.52 2.88 15.38
N LYS A 169 -6.34 2.84 15.99
CA LYS A 169 -6.05 3.57 17.23
C LYS A 169 -6.34 5.06 17.12
N TYR A 170 -5.99 5.68 15.99
CA TYR A 170 -6.10 7.12 15.79
C TYR A 170 -7.30 7.55 14.94
N GLY A 171 -8.07 6.61 14.39
CA GLY A 171 -9.10 6.86 13.37
C GLY A 171 -8.46 7.12 11.99
N ILE A 172 -8.82 6.31 10.99
CA ILE A 172 -8.18 6.34 9.67
C ILE A 172 -8.37 7.68 8.95
N GLU A 173 -9.49 8.36 9.20
CA GLU A 173 -9.83 9.68 8.67
C GLU A 173 -8.92 10.79 9.19
N ASN A 174 -8.20 10.56 10.30
CA ASN A 174 -7.28 11.52 10.89
C ASN A 174 -5.87 11.45 10.28
N PHE A 175 -5.67 10.63 9.24
CA PHE A 175 -4.42 10.52 8.49
C PHE A 175 -4.50 11.22 7.14
N LYS A 176 -3.45 11.96 6.82
CA LYS A 176 -3.18 12.48 5.48
C LYS A 176 -1.97 11.78 4.89
N LEU A 177 -2.11 11.22 3.70
CA LEU A 177 -1.00 10.60 2.97
C LEU A 177 -0.38 11.59 1.98
N THR A 178 0.93 11.75 2.02
CA THR A 178 1.71 12.49 1.04
C THR A 178 2.70 11.55 0.38
N ILE A 179 2.68 11.48 -0.95
CA ILE A 179 3.64 10.70 -1.74
C ILE A 179 4.57 11.66 -2.47
N LYS A 180 5.87 11.39 -2.41
CA LYS A 180 6.92 12.15 -3.07
C LYS A 180 7.59 11.29 -4.13
N GLU A 181 7.93 11.90 -5.27
CA GLU A 181 8.73 11.24 -6.30
C GLU A 181 10.15 10.93 -5.79
N ILE A 182 10.85 10.10 -6.57
CA ILE A 182 12.28 9.84 -6.39
C ILE A 182 13.01 11.19 -6.38
N GLY A 183 13.82 11.39 -5.34
CA GLY A 183 14.63 12.59 -5.16
C GLY A 183 16.06 12.37 -5.60
#